data_AF-A0A2N3W156-F1
#
_entry.id   AF-A0A2N3W156-F1
#
_cell.length_a   1.000
_cell.length_b   1.000
_cell.length_c   1.000
_cell.angle_alpha   90.00
_cell.angle_beta   90.00
_cell.angle_gamma   90.00
#
_symmetry.space_group_name_H-M   'P 1'
#
loop_
_entity.id
_entity.type
_entity.pdbx_description
1 polymer ?
#
loop_
_entity_poly.entity_id
_entity_poly.type
_entity_poly.pdbx_seq_one_letter_code
_entity_poly.pdbx_strand_id
1 'polypeptide(L)'
;MAAKVGSGGDAGDASASGVSVSDASGASGASVSGAGASASSESLGYEQARDELIDVVRRLEAGGTTLEESLALWERGEALAKVCRRWLEGARARLDAALEAEG
;
A
#
# COMPACT_ATOMS: atom_id res chain seq x y z
N MET A 1 57.64 -2.73 -30.55
CA MET A 1 57.35 -4.18 -30.53
C MET A 1 56.24 -4.38 -29.50
N ALA A 2 55.03 -4.88 -29.75
CA ALA A 2 54.33 -5.44 -30.89
C ALA A 2 52.86 -4.92 -30.78
N ALA A 3 52.28 -4.39 -31.86
CA ALA A 3 51.35 -5.06 -32.78
C ALA A 3 49.92 -5.26 -32.22
N LYS A 4 48.99 -4.75 -33.02
CA LYS A 4 47.54 -4.58 -32.89
C LYS A 4 46.77 -5.89 -33.02
N VAL A 5 45.69 -6.04 -32.26
CA VAL A 5 44.50 -6.79 -32.71
C VAL A 5 43.25 -5.99 -32.34
N GLY A 6 42.46 -5.65 -33.35
CA GLY A 6 41.09 -5.24 -33.19
C GLY A 6 40.19 -6.38 -33.65
N SER A 7 39.00 -6.47 -33.07
CA SER A 7 37.81 -7.07 -33.68
C SER A 7 36.64 -6.66 -32.79
N GLY A 8 35.69 -5.88 -33.29
CA GLY A 8 34.39 -6.43 -33.70
C GLY A 8 33.51 -6.55 -32.45
N GLY A 9 32.66 -5.58 -32.13
CA GLY A 9 31.47 -5.32 -32.92
C GLY A 9 30.48 -6.45 -32.66
N ASP A 10 29.73 -6.36 -31.55
CA ASP A 10 28.47 -7.08 -31.43
C ASP A 10 27.39 -6.09 -31.00
N ALA A 11 26.29 -6.17 -31.72
CA ALA A 11 25.20 -5.23 -31.74
C ALA A 11 24.40 -5.30 -30.44
N GLY A 12 23.90 -4.13 -30.01
CA GLY A 12 22.89 -4.08 -28.97
C GLY A 12 21.61 -4.78 -29.44
N ASP A 13 21.21 -5.83 -28.72
CA ASP A 13 19.83 -6.27 -28.68
C ASP A 13 19.15 -5.56 -27.51
N ALA A 14 18.56 -4.39 -27.82
CA ALA A 14 17.63 -3.74 -26.93
C ALA A 14 16.31 -4.53 -26.96
N SER A 15 16.18 -5.52 -26.09
CA SER A 15 14.91 -6.19 -25.84
C SER A 15 14.00 -5.23 -25.06
N ALA A 16 13.36 -4.31 -25.79
CA ALA A 16 12.27 -3.50 -25.30
C ALA A 16 11.02 -4.40 -25.19
N SER A 17 10.83 -5.01 -24.02
CA SER A 17 9.56 -5.62 -23.67
C SER A 17 8.55 -4.51 -23.38
N GLY A 18 7.95 -3.98 -24.46
CA GLY A 18 6.87 -3.00 -24.40
C GLY A 18 5.59 -3.68 -23.94
N VAL A 19 5.36 -3.73 -22.62
CA VAL A 19 4.03 -3.99 -22.08
C VAL A 19 3.16 -2.77 -22.36
N SER A 20 2.22 -2.94 -23.28
CA SER A 20 1.18 -1.95 -23.56
C SER A 20 0.18 -1.96 -22.41
N VAL A 21 0.28 -1.00 -21.49
CA VAL A 21 -0.83 -0.68 -20.59
C VAL A 21 -1.84 0.13 -21.37
N SER A 22 -2.95 -0.52 -21.74
CA SER A 22 -4.11 0.19 -22.29
C SER A 22 -4.94 0.74 -21.13
N ASP A 23 -5.17 2.04 -21.24
CA ASP A 23 -6.03 2.89 -20.42
C ASP A 23 -7.44 2.31 -20.26
N ALA A 24 -7.90 2.25 -19.02
CA ALA A 24 -9.31 2.35 -18.69
C ALA A 24 -9.45 3.23 -17.47
N SER A 25 -9.39 4.54 -17.75
CA SER A 25 -10.00 5.59 -16.94
C SER A 25 -11.39 5.18 -16.47
N GLY A 26 -11.51 4.96 -15.16
CA GLY A 26 -12.75 4.74 -14.43
C GLY A 26 -12.83 5.71 -13.27
N ALA A 27 -12.82 7.01 -13.55
CA ALA A 27 -13.09 8.04 -12.57
C ALA A 27 -14.57 7.97 -12.14
N SER A 28 -14.86 7.16 -11.11
CA SER A 28 -16.13 7.25 -10.38
C SER A 28 -15.91 8.18 -9.19
N GLY A 29 -16.40 9.41 -9.34
CA GLY A 29 -16.41 10.41 -8.30
C GLY A 29 -17.33 10.00 -7.15
N ALA A 30 -16.75 9.83 -5.97
CA ALA A 30 -17.46 9.97 -4.71
C ALA A 30 -16.98 11.25 -4.04
N SER A 31 -17.67 12.35 -4.32
CA SER A 31 -17.64 13.54 -3.48
C SER A 31 -18.27 13.16 -2.13
N VAL A 32 -17.46 13.08 -1.08
CA VAL A 32 -17.98 13.21 0.29
C VAL A 32 -17.50 14.54 0.87
N SER A 33 -18.48 15.43 0.95
CA SER A 33 -18.43 16.68 1.70
C SER A 33 -18.12 16.39 3.16
N GLY A 34 -17.18 17.13 3.73
CA GLY A 34 -16.68 16.93 5.09
C GLY A 34 -17.74 17.12 6.18
N ALA A 35 -17.68 16.23 7.17
CA ALA A 35 -18.13 16.46 8.53
C ALA A 35 -17.46 15.46 9.48
N GLY A 36 -16.74 15.97 10.48
CA GLY A 36 -16.50 15.28 11.76
C GLY A 36 -15.24 14.42 11.86
N ALA A 37 -14.10 15.06 12.14
CA ALA A 37 -12.92 14.39 12.66
C ALA A 37 -13.29 13.60 13.93
N SER A 38 -13.03 12.28 13.92
CA SER A 38 -13.04 11.30 15.03
C SER A 38 -14.03 10.13 14.94
N ALA A 39 -14.87 10.01 13.89
CA ALA A 39 -15.81 8.88 13.77
C ALA A 39 -15.37 7.70 12.86
N SER A 40 -14.24 7.78 12.17
CA SER A 40 -14.17 7.10 10.86
C SER A 40 -13.14 5.98 10.70
N SER A 41 -12.49 5.48 11.77
CA SER A 41 -11.58 4.33 11.60
C SER A 41 -12.34 3.01 11.49
N GLU A 42 -13.40 2.84 12.27
CA GLU A 42 -14.11 1.56 12.37
C GLU A 42 -14.88 1.18 11.10
N SER A 43 -15.23 2.18 10.28
CA SER A 43 -15.93 2.02 9.00
C SER A 43 -15.00 1.85 7.79
N LEU A 44 -13.67 1.90 7.97
CA LEU A 44 -12.72 1.70 6.87
C LEU A 44 -12.67 0.24 6.41
N GLY A 45 -12.60 0.05 5.09
CA GLY A 45 -12.18 -1.21 4.50
C GLY A 45 -10.70 -1.49 4.77
N TYR A 46 -10.28 -2.75 4.66
CA TYR A 46 -8.91 -3.17 4.95
C TYR A 46 -7.85 -2.41 4.14
N GLU A 47 -7.99 -2.34 2.81
CA GLU A 47 -7.02 -1.67 1.92
C GLU A 47 -6.90 -0.18 2.27
N GLN A 48 -8.03 0.49 2.48
CA GLN A 48 -8.07 1.90 2.87
C GLN A 48 -7.36 2.13 4.23
N ALA A 49 -7.63 1.28 5.22
CA ALA A 49 -6.99 1.37 6.54
C ALA A 49 -5.49 1.08 6.47
N ARG A 50 -5.07 0.13 5.62
CA ARG A 50 -3.66 -0.19 5.39
C ARG A 50 -2.92 0.97 4.73
N ASP A 51 -3.49 1.55 3.68
CA ASP A 51 -2.87 2.63 2.94
C ASP A 51 -2.71 3.88 3.82
N GLU A 52 -3.74 4.20 4.64
CA GLU A 52 -3.62 5.28 5.62
C GLU A 52 -2.56 4.97 6.69
N LEU A 53 -2.46 3.72 7.15
CA LEU A 53 -1.44 3.32 8.11
C LEU A 53 -0.03 3.50 7.54
N ILE A 54 0.17 3.15 6.26
CA ILE A 54 1.44 3.38 5.56
C ILE A 54 1.78 4.87 5.56
N ASP A 55 0.83 5.75 5.26
CA ASP A 55 1.08 7.19 5.26
C ASP A 55 1.41 7.74 6.65
N VAL A 56 0.74 7.24 7.71
CA VAL A 56 1.06 7.57 9.10
C VAL A 56 2.49 7.16 9.45
N VAL A 57 2.89 5.92 9.13
CA VAL A 57 4.25 5.41 9.38
C VAL A 57 5.27 6.26 8.62
N ARG A 58 5.04 6.56 7.34
CA ARG A 58 5.94 7.40 6.54
C ARG A 58 6.14 8.79 7.14
N ARG A 59 5.08 9.39 7.71
CA ARG A 59 5.18 10.70 8.39
C ARG A 59 5.98 10.61 9.69
N LEU A 60 5.76 9.57 10.49
CA LEU A 60 6.53 9.32 11.71
C LEU A 60 8.02 9.11 11.39
N GLU A 61 8.34 8.35 10.34
CA GLU A 61 9.71 8.07 9.91
C GLU A 61 10.42 9.29 9.31
N ALA A 62 9.68 10.17 8.61
CA ALA A 62 10.23 11.42 8.10
C ALA A 62 10.67 12.36 9.24
N GLY A 63 10.01 12.28 10.39
CA GLY A 63 10.24 13.17 11.52
C GLY A 63 9.92 14.63 11.17
N GLY A 64 10.53 15.58 11.89
CA GLY A 64 10.31 17.01 11.68
C GLY A 64 8.96 17.53 12.19
N THR A 65 8.18 16.68 12.87
CA THR A 65 6.93 17.00 13.55
C THR A 65 7.18 17.36 15.01
N THR A 66 6.24 18.08 15.63
CA THR A 66 6.28 18.30 17.09
C THR A 66 6.02 16.99 17.85
N LEU A 67 6.26 17.00 19.15
CA LEU A 67 5.95 15.84 19.99
C LEU A 67 4.45 15.52 19.97
N GLU A 68 3.62 16.55 20.10
CA GLU A 68 2.15 16.42 20.09
C GLU A 68 1.64 15.84 18.76
N GLU A 69 2.20 16.29 17.63
CA GLU A 69 1.88 15.75 16.31
C GLU A 69 2.33 14.29 16.17
N SER A 70 3.51 13.95 16.70
CA SER A 70 4.05 12.59 16.66
C SER A 70 3.19 11.63 17.50
N LEU A 71 2.70 12.08 18.64
CA LEU A 71 1.77 11.30 19.48
C LEU A 71 0.43 11.09 18.77
N ALA A 72 -0.13 12.14 18.16
CA ALA A 72 -1.38 12.03 17.41
C ALA A 72 -1.26 11.05 16.22
N LEU A 73 -0.14 11.09 15.50
CA LEU A 73 0.17 10.14 14.44
C LEU A 73 0.27 8.70 14.98
N TRP A 74 0.95 8.50 16.10
CA TRP A 74 1.06 7.19 16.73
C TRP A 74 -0.31 6.62 17.14
N GLU A 75 -1.15 7.42 17.82
CA GLU A 75 -2.50 7.00 18.22
C GLU A 75 -3.37 6.66 17.01
N ARG A 76 -3.25 7.42 15.92
CA ARG A 76 -3.92 7.12 14.65
C ARG A 76 -3.43 5.79 14.07
N GLY A 77 -2.13 5.57 14.06
CA GLY A 77 -1.52 4.31 13.59
C GLY A 77 -2.02 3.10 14.39
N GLU A 78 -2.09 3.22 15.71
CA GLU A 78 -2.63 2.18 16.59
C GLU A 78 -4.11 1.87 16.29
N ALA A 79 -4.92 2.91 16.06
CA ALA A 79 -6.32 2.73 15.69
C ALA A 79 -6.46 2.01 14.34
N LEU A 80 -5.68 2.38 13.33
CA LEU A 80 -5.70 1.75 12.00
C LEU A 80 -5.23 0.30 12.07
N ALA A 81 -4.18 0.01 12.85
CA ALA A 81 -3.68 -1.36 13.05
C ALA A 81 -4.77 -2.27 13.68
N LYS A 82 -5.55 -1.75 14.64
CA LYS A 82 -6.70 -2.49 15.21
C LYS A 82 -7.77 -2.81 14.16
N VAL A 83 -8.05 -1.88 13.26
CA VAL A 83 -9.01 -2.11 12.15
C VAL A 83 -8.49 -3.18 11.20
N CYS A 84 -7.22 -3.09 10.78
CA CYS A 84 -6.60 -4.10 9.92
C CYS A 84 -6.65 -5.50 10.55
N ARG A 85 -6.33 -5.62 11.84
CA ARG A 85 -6.40 -6.91 12.56
C ARG A 85 -7.80 -7.50 12.56
N ARG A 86 -8.83 -6.71 12.88
CA ARG A 86 -10.22 -7.17 12.84
C ARG A 86 -10.62 -7.77 11.48
N TRP A 87 -10.22 -7.12 10.38
CA TRP A 87 -10.50 -7.63 9.04
C TRP A 87 -9.81 -8.97 8.77
N LEU A 88 -8.53 -9.10 9.17
CA LEU A 88 -7.75 -10.33 8.98
C LEU A 88 -8.27 -11.48 9.86
N GLU A 89 -8.62 -11.20 11.11
CA GLU A 89 -9.25 -12.17 12.02
C GLU A 89 -10.58 -12.67 11.46
N GLY A 90 -11.43 -11.76 10.95
CA GLY A 90 -12.70 -12.14 10.32
C GLY A 90 -12.52 -12.93 9.02
N ALA A 91 -11.46 -12.68 8.25
CA ALA A 91 -11.11 -13.52 7.09
C ALA A 91 -10.65 -14.91 7.55
N ARG A 92 -9.83 -14.98 8.60
CA ARG A 92 -9.34 -16.24 9.16
C ARG A 92 -10.49 -17.12 9.68
N ALA A 93 -11.39 -16.56 10.47
CA ALA A 93 -12.54 -17.30 10.99
C ALA A 93 -13.43 -17.91 9.89
N ARG A 94 -13.60 -17.20 8.76
CA ARG A 94 -14.36 -17.72 7.61
C ARG A 94 -13.66 -18.90 6.93
N LEU A 95 -12.33 -18.87 6.84
CA LEU A 95 -11.55 -19.99 6.30
C LEU A 95 -11.62 -21.21 7.23
N ASP A 96 -11.45 -20.98 8.54
CA ASP A 96 -11.50 -22.06 9.53
C ASP A 96 -12.89 -22.74 9.51
N ALA A 97 -13.98 -21.98 9.47
CA ALA A 97 -15.34 -22.53 9.38
C ALA A 97 -15.59 -23.31 8.08
N ALA A 98 -15.02 -22.88 6.95
CA ALA A 98 -15.14 -23.61 5.69
C ALA A 98 -14.39 -24.96 5.73
N LEU A 99 -13.22 -24.99 6.37
CA LEU A 99 -12.44 -26.21 6.54
C LEU A 99 -13.12 -27.23 7.46
N GLU A 100 -13.79 -26.76 8.53
CA GLU A 100 -14.57 -27.62 9.42
C GLU A 100 -15.81 -28.21 8.75
N ALA A 101 -16.43 -27.49 7.81
CA ALA A 101 -17.62 -27.95 7.10
C ALA A 101 -17.33 -29.04 6.04
N GLU A 102 -16.08 -29.13 5.56
CA GLU A 102 -15.64 -30.11 4.55
C GLU A 102 -15.14 -31.44 5.17
N GLY A 103 -14.94 -31.49 6.49
CA GLY A 103 -14.45 -32.66 7.24
C GLY A 103 -15.54 -33.46 7.93
#